data_AF-A0AAV6CSE5-F1
#
_entry.id   AF-A0AAV6CSE5-F1
#
_cell.length_a   1.000
_cell.length_b   1.000
_cell.length_c   1.000
_cell.angle_alpha   90.00
_cell.angle_beta   90.00
_cell.angle_gamma   90.00
#
_symmetry.space_group_name_H-M   'P 1'
#
loop_
_entity.id
_entity.type
_entity.pdbx_description
1 polymer ?
#
loop_
_entity_poly.entity_id
_entity_poly.type
_entity_poly.pdbx_seq_one_letter_code
_entity_poly.pdbx_strand_id
1 'polypeptide(L)' 'MPSKIPWLPSSVQPGQKVERCPHCGARAFFPWTLQRNAKTMTPVRTWVCAECQLTEERPEAE' A
#
# COMPACT_ATOMS: atom_id res chain seq x y z
N MET A 1 7.97 -4.03 -14.28
CA MET A 1 9.27 -4.03 -13.57
C MET A 1 9.22 -5.16 -12.54
N PRO A 2 10.28 -5.96 -12.37
CA PRO A 2 10.29 -7.01 -11.35
C PRO A 2 10.14 -6.37 -9.96
N SER A 3 9.29 -6.97 -9.11
CA SER A 3 9.10 -6.50 -7.74
C SER A 3 10.44 -6.50 -7.02
N LYS A 4 10.85 -5.37 -6.44
CA LYS A 4 12.03 -5.32 -5.57
C LYS A 4 11.85 -6.19 -4.32
N ILE A 5 10.60 -6.38 -3.89
CA ILE A 5 10.24 -7.13 -2.69
C ILE A 5 9.30 -8.27 -3.10
N PRO A 6 9.67 -9.55 -2.90
CA PRO A 6 8.95 -10.69 -3.49
C PRO A 6 7.50 -10.86 -3.01
N TRP A 7 7.20 -10.49 -1.76
CA TRP A 7 5.89 -10.66 -1.15
C TRP A 7 4.98 -9.43 -1.25
N LEU A 8 5.49 -8.32 -1.78
CA LEU A 8 4.64 -7.17 -2.06
C LEU A 8 4.03 -7.30 -3.46
N PRO A 9 2.81 -6.75 -3.65
CA PRO A 9 2.18 -6.76 -4.95
C PRO A 9 2.98 -5.90 -5.94
N SER A 10 3.24 -6.49 -7.09
CA SER A 10 4.00 -5.90 -8.19
C SER A 10 3.14 -5.28 -9.27
N SER A 11 1.81 -5.41 -9.15
CA SER A 11 0.83 -4.87 -10.07
C SER A 11 -0.44 -4.46 -9.35
N VAL A 12 -1.19 -3.57 -10.00
CA VAL A 12 -2.50 -3.09 -9.57
C VAL A 12 -3.57 -3.98 -10.21
N GLN A 13 -4.57 -4.40 -9.44
CA GLN A 13 -5.70 -5.15 -10.00
C GLN A 13 -6.64 -4.25 -10.82
N PRO A 14 -7.27 -4.77 -11.89
CA PRO A 14 -8.26 -4.00 -12.64
C PRO A 14 -9.39 -3.51 -11.74
N GLY A 15 -9.70 -2.20 -11.78
CA GLY A 15 -10.74 -1.59 -10.95
C GLY A 15 -10.32 -1.27 -9.51
N GLN A 16 -9.09 -1.57 -9.12
CA GLN A 16 -8.57 -1.18 -7.80
C GLN A 16 -8.40 0.33 -7.72
N LYS A 17 -8.88 0.93 -6.63
CA LYS A 17 -8.71 2.38 -6.39
C LYS A 17 -7.26 2.66 -6.06
N VAL A 18 -6.60 3.44 -6.93
CA VAL A 18 -5.20 3.84 -6.77
C VAL A 18 -5.05 5.35 -6.63
N GLU A 19 -4.02 5.74 -5.91
CA GLU A 19 -3.59 7.12 -5.71
C GLU A 19 -2.18 7.32 -6.31
N ARG A 20 -1.75 8.58 -6.38
CA ARG A 20 -0.36 8.92 -6.71
C ARG A 20 0.53 8.59 -5.52
N CYS A 21 1.57 7.81 -5.76
CA CYS A 21 2.59 7.54 -4.76
C CYS A 21 3.33 8.84 -4.41
N PRO A 22 3.48 9.18 -3.12
CA PRO A 22 4.19 10.39 -2.70
C PRO A 22 5.70 10.35 -3.00
N HIS A 23 6.26 9.15 -3.22
CA HIS A 23 7.69 8.97 -3.44
C HIS A 23 8.07 8.98 -4.93
N CYS A 24 7.37 8.22 -5.78
CA CYS A 24 7.70 8.14 -7.21
C CYS A 24 6.71 8.87 -8.14
N GLY A 25 5.59 9.37 -7.62
CA GLY A 25 4.55 10.07 -8.41
C GLY A 25 3.66 9.16 -9.26
N ALA A 26 3.96 7.86 -9.35
CA ALA A 26 3.17 6.91 -10.15
C ALA A 26 1.76 6.70 -9.56
N ARG A 27 0.75 6.56 -10.43
CA ARG A 27 -0.63 6.21 -10.06
C ARG A 27 -0.78 4.70 -9.83
N ALA A 28 -0.06 4.21 -8.82
CA ALA A 28 0.01 2.79 -8.50
C ALA A 28 0.06 2.53 -6.99
N PHE A 29 -0.43 3.49 -6.19
CA PHE A 29 -0.44 3.41 -4.74
C PHE A 29 -1.83 2.99 -4.24
N PHE A 30 -1.93 1.85 -3.57
CA PHE A 30 -3.23 1.27 -3.21
C PHE A 30 -3.21 0.59 -1.83
N PRO A 31 -4.38 0.45 -1.19
CA PRO A 31 -4.49 -0.28 0.06
C PRO A 31 -4.32 -1.78 -0.17
N TRP A 32 -3.51 -2.44 0.65
CA TRP A 32 -3.17 -3.86 0.50
C TRP A 32 -3.64 -4.71 1.68
N THR A 33 -3.18 -4.42 2.90
CA THR A 33 -3.51 -5.22 4.08
C THR A 33 -4.08 -4.33 5.18
N LEU A 34 -5.17 -4.77 5.80
CA LEU A 34 -5.70 -4.19 7.03
C LEU A 34 -5.17 -5.02 8.20
N GLN A 35 -4.47 -4.37 9.13
CA GLN A 35 -3.89 -5.00 10.30
C GLN A 35 -4.25 -4.19 11.55
N ARG A 36 -4.17 -4.79 12.73
CA ARG A 36 -4.25 -4.03 13.98
C ARG A 36 -2.84 -3.71 14.43
N ASN A 37 -2.59 -2.44 14.69
CA ASN A 37 -1.33 -2.03 15.28
C ASN A 37 -1.21 -2.65 16.68
N ALA A 38 -0.18 -3.47 16.93
CA ALA A 38 -0.04 -4.19 18.19
C ALA A 38 0.12 -3.28 19.41
N LYS A 39 0.59 -2.04 19.21
CA LYS A 39 0.84 -1.08 20.29
C LYS A 39 -0.40 -0.27 20.66
N THR A 40 -1.16 0.19 19.66
CA THR A 40 -2.32 1.07 19.88
C THR A 40 -3.66 0.34 19.72
N MET A 41 -3.64 -0.92 19.28
CA MET A 41 -4.81 -1.72 18.89
C MET A 41 -5.72 -1.05 17.85
N THR A 42 -5.24 0.01 17.18
CA THR A 42 -5.99 0.71 16.13
C THR A 42 -5.89 -0.06 14.80
N PRO A 43 -6.97 -0.09 14.02
CA PRO A 43 -6.91 -0.61 12.65
C PRO A 43 -6.03 0.31 11.80
N VAL A 44 -4.99 -0.28 11.21
CA VAL A 44 -4.08 0.37 10.28
C VAL A 44 -4.12 -0.36 8.95
N ARG A 45 -4.24 0.41 7.88
CA ARG A 45 -4.22 -0.09 6.51
C ARG A 45 -2.87 0.23 5.89
N THR A 46 -2.17 -0.81 5.47
CA THR A 46 -0.91 -0.69 4.74
C THR A 46 -1.21 -0.40 3.28
N TRP A 47 -0.68 0.72 2.81
CA TRP A 47 -0.70 1.13 1.42
C TRP A 47 0.61 0.78 0.75
N VAL A 48 0.56 0.33 -0.49
CA VAL A 48 1.74 -0.12 -1.25
C VAL A 48 1.75 0.48 -2.65
N CYS A 49 2.94 0.83 -3.13
CA CYS A 49 3.16 1.23 -4.52
C CYS A 49 3.67 0.06 -5.36
N ALA A 50 2.95 -0.36 -6.41
CA ALA A 50 3.42 -1.43 -7.29
C ALA A 50 4.72 -1.06 -8.06
N GLU A 51 4.96 0.22 -8.35
CA GLU A 51 6.13 0.66 -9.13
C GLU A 51 7.40 0.79 -8.27
N CYS A 52 7.32 1.52 -7.16
CA CYS A 52 8.49 1.78 -6.31
C CYS A 52 8.58 0.90 -5.06
N GLN A 53 7.53 0.10 -4.79
CA GLN A 53 7.44 -0.79 -3.64
C GLN A 53 7.52 -0.07 -2.28
N LEU A 54 7.15 1.22 -2.25
CA LEU A 54 6.96 1.98 -1.01
C LEU A 54 5.74 1.43 -0.26
N THR A 55 5.89 1.24 1.05
CA THR A 55 4.79 0.93 1.96
C THR A 55 4.56 2.07 2.96
N GLU A 56 3.31 2.39 3.22
CA GLU A 56 2.90 3.39 4.23
C GLU A 56 1.74 2.84 5.06
N GLU A 57 1.87 2.82 6.38
CA GLU A 57 0.78 2.44 7.27
C GLU A 57 -0.08 3.67 7.58
N ARG A 58 -1.36 3.62 7.22
CA ARG A 58 -2.32 4.69 7.51
C ARG A 58 -3.36 4.19 8.51
N PRO A 59 -3.62 4.88 9.63
CA PRO A 59 -4.73 4.54 10.50
C PRO A 59 -6.04 4.68 9.71
N GLU A 60 -6.88 3.64 9.74
CA GLU A 60 -8.21 3.71 9.15
C GLU A 60 -9.14 4.27 10.23
N ALA A 61 -9.72 5.43 9.97
CA ALA A 61 -10.75 5.98 10.85
C ALA A 61 -11.99 5.08 10.75
N GLU A 62 -12.51 4.66 11.90
CA GLU A 62 -13.72 3.82 12.02
C GLU A 62 -14.98 4.53 11.50
#